data_AF-A0A6J8AID0-F1
#
_entry.id   AF-A0A6J8AID0-F1
#
_cell.length_a   1.000
_cell.length_b   1.000
_cell.length_c   1.000
_cell.angle_alpha   90.00
_cell.angle_beta   90.00
_cell.angle_gamma   90.00
#
_symmetry.space_group_name_H-M   'P 1'
#
loop_
_entity.id
_entity.type
_entity.pdbx_description
1 polymer ?
#
loop_
_entity_poly.entity_id
_entity_poly.type
_entity_poly.pdbx_seq_one_letter_code
_entity_poly.pdbx_strand_id
1 'polypeptide(L)'
;MKTILYLSCLLILCFGIISVKGDPCMNYKVLDSVDDSRRSAAKSSGHLCDNMLESGWYRIISKAGERMPTECIVGGLRCGTMSSIWMNGSYPVTNEIRAVTACAANYNGNCCAYSHQIKVKNCTNYLVYSLVPVAPCYQAYCFGSELPCPTGETSDNGFSPGCELDPCHSSNYDILKGELKRSSNYTLTVNDVAIEDSRLRTGWYRIDSVTGNDIVNYSVPMMQCGTLYPLWMKGSIPDDRERGKTVNRKVCRSGLTGTCVQEYNIKVRNCGTYRTYYLTQLDVDKSAYCFGMLPVPKPTTLTTTTRSTTTTKLTTTTPRSTTTTTVTPTKTSTTLGTARTTRANPVSSISTKTSGGISTTQSLIKQTTSHLPQRNEKSSDIIIIVAVLIVLVFLLLIVIVAIFILFRIKPHCLKDMIPPPPTYEDTMKTEKMTNLYTQMEDTDHYSCIKDNNYNEGYEEISYDKNQTVQENKLYLQNIATVAVSNQVTQENMLYLQNPITVPLDSPEKPKI
;
A
#
# COMPACT_ATOMS: atom_id res chain seq x y z
N MET A 1 -57.92 -40.53 -17.86
CA MET A 1 -56.84 -39.62 -18.32
C MET A 1 -56.71 -38.36 -17.46
N LYS A 2 -57.78 -37.62 -17.14
CA LYS A 2 -57.69 -36.41 -16.29
C LYS A 2 -57.15 -36.67 -14.88
N THR A 3 -57.52 -37.78 -14.23
CA THR A 3 -57.06 -38.17 -12.88
C THR A 3 -55.57 -38.53 -12.80
N ILE A 4 -54.98 -39.05 -13.88
CA ILE A 4 -53.55 -39.40 -13.94
C ILE A 4 -52.69 -38.13 -14.07
N LEU A 5 -53.20 -37.10 -14.76
CA LEU A 5 -52.54 -35.80 -14.87
C LEU A 5 -52.49 -35.04 -13.53
N TYR A 6 -53.55 -35.14 -12.71
CA TYR A 6 -53.58 -34.53 -11.38
C TYR A 6 -52.62 -35.23 -10.40
N LEU A 7 -52.49 -36.56 -10.46
CA LEU A 7 -51.53 -37.30 -9.64
C LEU A 7 -50.08 -37.01 -10.04
N SER A 8 -49.77 -36.89 -11.34
CA SER A 8 -48.44 -36.50 -11.81
C SER A 8 -48.10 -35.05 -11.47
N CYS A 9 -49.09 -34.14 -11.47
CA CYS A 9 -48.89 -32.75 -11.09
C CYS A 9 -48.72 -32.58 -9.57
N LEU A 10 -49.44 -33.35 -8.75
CA LEU A 10 -49.22 -33.41 -7.29
C LEU A 10 -47.86 -34.02 -6.94
N LEU A 11 -47.41 -35.07 -7.63
CA LEU A 11 -46.07 -35.61 -7.44
C LEU A 11 -44.99 -34.58 -7.81
N ILE A 12 -45.13 -33.85 -8.92
CA ILE A 12 -44.17 -32.81 -9.32
C ILE A 12 -44.20 -31.60 -8.37
N LEU A 13 -45.37 -31.24 -7.81
CA LEU A 13 -45.49 -30.22 -6.76
C LEU A 13 -44.95 -30.68 -5.39
N CYS A 14 -44.98 -31.98 -5.09
CA CYS A 14 -44.37 -32.57 -3.89
C CYS A 14 -42.84 -32.75 -4.02
N PHE A 15 -42.31 -32.97 -5.23
CA PHE A 15 -40.86 -33.03 -5.49
C PHE A 15 -40.21 -31.65 -5.72
N GLY A 16 -41.00 -30.58 -5.88
CA GLY A 16 -40.54 -29.21 -6.15
C GLY A 16 -40.12 -28.37 -4.94
N ILE A 17 -40.22 -28.89 -3.71
CA ILE A 17 -39.63 -28.27 -2.52
C ILE A 17 -38.58 -29.20 -1.93
N ILE A 18 -37.64 -29.66 -2.76
CA ILE A 18 -36.32 -29.97 -2.24
C ILE A 18 -35.73 -28.62 -1.88
N SER A 19 -35.76 -28.26 -0.59
CA SER A 19 -34.87 -27.24 -0.06
C SER A 19 -33.46 -27.72 -0.32
N VAL A 20 -32.91 -27.37 -1.49
CA VAL A 20 -31.48 -27.42 -1.72
C VAL A 20 -30.94 -26.37 -0.75
N LYS A 21 -30.66 -26.79 0.48
CA LYS A 21 -29.84 -25.99 1.38
C LYS A 21 -28.58 -25.72 0.59
N GLY A 22 -28.44 -24.47 0.14
CA GLY A 22 -27.35 -24.07 -0.75
C GLY A 22 -26.02 -24.55 -0.18
N ASP A 23 -25.12 -24.99 -1.04
CA ASP A 23 -23.80 -25.46 -0.63
C ASP A 23 -23.17 -24.41 0.31
N PRO A 24 -22.80 -24.76 1.56
CA PRO A 24 -22.25 -23.79 2.50
C PRO A 24 -20.88 -23.25 2.09
N CYS A 25 -20.23 -23.83 1.08
CA CYS A 25 -19.07 -23.22 0.43
C CYS A 25 -19.44 -21.98 -0.39
N MET A 26 -20.68 -21.87 -0.85
CA MET A 26 -21.20 -20.74 -1.63
C MET A 26 -22.16 -19.86 -0.84
N ASN A 27 -22.65 -20.34 0.31
CA ASN A 27 -23.64 -19.65 1.14
C ASN A 27 -23.23 -19.67 2.63
N TYR A 28 -22.43 -18.69 3.02
CA TYR A 28 -21.93 -18.50 4.38
C TYR A 28 -21.95 -17.01 4.78
N LYS A 29 -21.92 -16.75 6.09
CA LYS A 29 -21.65 -15.43 6.68
C LYS A 29 -20.16 -15.29 6.99
N VAL A 30 -19.64 -14.07 7.01
CA VAL A 30 -18.27 -13.81 7.48
C VAL A 30 -18.35 -13.41 8.95
N LEU A 31 -17.59 -14.07 9.83
CA LEU A 31 -17.65 -13.81 11.28
C LEU A 31 -16.68 -12.70 11.74
N ASP A 32 -15.49 -12.65 11.13
CA ASP A 32 -14.42 -11.71 11.48
C ASP A 32 -13.94 -10.95 10.24
N SER A 33 -13.34 -9.78 10.47
CA SER A 33 -12.67 -9.01 9.42
C SER A 33 -11.20 -9.43 9.25
N VAL A 34 -10.62 -9.12 8.08
CA VAL A 34 -9.28 -9.57 7.65
C VAL A 34 -8.19 -9.31 8.69
N ASP A 35 -8.22 -8.15 9.37
CA ASP A 35 -7.19 -7.75 10.34
C ASP A 35 -7.64 -7.97 11.80
N ASP A 36 -8.79 -8.62 12.03
CA ASP A 36 -9.31 -8.86 13.37
C ASP A 36 -8.64 -10.08 14.01
N SER A 37 -7.94 -9.85 15.12
CA SER A 37 -7.26 -10.88 15.91
C SER A 37 -7.99 -11.21 17.21
N ARG A 38 -9.19 -10.66 17.46
CA ARG A 38 -9.89 -10.80 18.75
C ARG A 38 -10.21 -12.25 19.10
N ARG A 39 -10.37 -13.13 18.10
CA ARG A 39 -10.65 -14.56 18.26
C ARG A 39 -9.42 -15.45 18.32
N SER A 40 -8.22 -14.90 18.17
CA SER A 40 -6.96 -15.66 18.17
C SER A 40 -6.70 -16.35 19.50
N ALA A 41 -6.25 -17.59 19.47
CA ALA A 41 -5.81 -18.33 20.66
C ALA A 41 -4.72 -17.59 21.45
N ALA A 42 -3.90 -16.78 20.79
CA ALA A 42 -2.89 -15.95 21.43
C ALA A 42 -3.46 -14.66 22.06
N LYS A 43 -4.67 -14.24 21.70
CA LYS A 43 -5.30 -13.04 22.25
C LYS A 43 -5.76 -13.26 23.68
N SER A 44 -5.15 -12.51 24.61
CA SER A 44 -5.52 -12.48 26.02
C SER A 44 -6.49 -11.31 26.31
N SER A 45 -7.80 -11.53 26.24
CA SER A 45 -8.85 -10.58 26.70
C SER A 45 -10.13 -11.33 27.07
N GLY A 46 -11.08 -10.66 27.77
CA GLY A 46 -12.28 -11.34 28.31
C GLY A 46 -13.64 -10.81 27.81
N HIS A 47 -13.67 -9.94 26.81
CA HIS A 47 -14.87 -9.17 26.44
C HIS A 47 -15.70 -9.77 25.31
N LEU A 48 -15.18 -10.76 24.58
CA LEU A 48 -15.86 -11.36 23.44
C LEU A 48 -16.89 -12.40 23.91
N CYS A 49 -18.09 -12.35 23.34
CA CYS A 49 -19.10 -13.38 23.53
C CYS A 49 -19.94 -13.63 22.28
N ASP A 50 -20.34 -14.88 22.08
CA ASP A 50 -21.13 -15.34 20.92
C ASP A 50 -22.58 -15.73 21.31
N ASN A 51 -23.11 -15.16 22.38
CA ASN A 51 -24.50 -15.40 22.81
C ASN A 51 -25.54 -14.83 21.83
N MET A 52 -25.16 -13.80 21.07
CA MET A 52 -25.97 -13.19 20.01
C MET A 52 -25.62 -13.73 18.61
N LEU A 53 -24.76 -14.75 18.50
CA LEU A 53 -24.41 -15.37 17.24
C LEU A 53 -25.62 -16.12 16.66
N GLU A 54 -26.05 -15.79 15.45
CA GLU A 54 -27.11 -16.55 14.79
C GLU A 54 -26.62 -17.93 14.36
N SER A 55 -27.47 -18.95 14.47
CA SER A 55 -27.13 -20.26 13.91
C SER A 55 -26.93 -20.18 12.39
N GLY A 56 -25.85 -20.75 11.87
CA GLY A 56 -25.58 -20.73 10.44
C GLY A 56 -24.16 -21.11 10.06
N TRP A 57 -23.88 -21.09 8.76
CA TRP A 57 -22.55 -21.33 8.22
C TRP A 57 -21.73 -20.05 8.21
N TYR A 58 -20.53 -20.11 8.78
CA TYR A 58 -19.60 -19.01 8.90
C TYR A 58 -18.26 -19.35 8.24
N ARG A 59 -17.69 -18.40 7.51
CA ARG A 59 -16.30 -18.39 7.10
C ARG A 59 -15.55 -17.38 7.95
N ILE A 60 -14.35 -17.75 8.36
CA ILE A 60 -13.45 -16.85 9.05
C ILE A 60 -12.48 -16.34 7.99
N ILE A 61 -12.29 -15.02 7.97
CA ILE A 61 -11.33 -14.37 7.10
C ILE A 61 -10.49 -13.50 8.01
N SER A 62 -9.37 -14.05 8.49
CA SER A 62 -8.47 -13.35 9.40
C SER A 62 -7.03 -13.74 9.11
N LYS A 63 -6.16 -12.73 9.04
CA LYS A 63 -4.71 -12.91 9.03
C LYS A 63 -4.18 -13.46 10.35
N ALA A 64 -4.98 -13.44 11.43
CA ALA A 64 -4.66 -14.11 12.68
C ALA A 64 -4.77 -15.65 12.60
N GLY A 65 -5.26 -16.17 11.46
CA GLY A 65 -5.56 -17.57 11.19
C GLY A 65 -7.06 -17.83 11.08
N GLU A 66 -7.44 -18.69 10.14
CA GLU A 66 -8.86 -18.94 9.81
C GLU A 66 -9.44 -20.21 10.47
N ARG A 67 -8.60 -21.01 11.13
CA ARG A 67 -8.98 -22.33 11.66
C ARG A 67 -9.26 -22.28 13.14
N MET A 68 -10.34 -22.95 13.55
CA MET A 68 -10.61 -23.21 14.96
C MET A 68 -9.58 -24.18 15.53
N PRO A 69 -8.86 -23.84 16.62
CA PRO A 69 -7.88 -24.73 17.23
C PRO A 69 -8.48 -26.09 17.57
N THR A 70 -7.70 -27.16 17.34
CA THR A 70 -8.09 -28.56 17.62
C THR A 70 -7.57 -29.08 18.96
N GLU A 71 -6.84 -28.23 19.67
CA GLU A 71 -6.26 -28.53 20.97
C GLU A 71 -6.89 -27.64 22.03
N CYS A 72 -6.93 -28.16 23.25
CA CYS A 72 -7.50 -27.46 24.38
C CYS A 72 -6.72 -26.18 24.69
N ILE A 73 -7.46 -25.08 24.84
CA ILE A 73 -6.91 -23.77 25.18
C ILE A 73 -7.16 -23.53 26.66
N VAL A 74 -6.10 -23.64 27.47
CA VAL A 74 -6.16 -23.49 28.93
C VAL A 74 -5.71 -22.09 29.38
N GLY A 75 -6.06 -21.72 30.63
CA GLY A 75 -5.59 -20.49 31.27
C GLY A 75 -6.58 -19.32 31.27
N GLY A 76 -7.76 -19.49 30.67
CA GLY A 76 -8.79 -18.45 30.59
C GLY A 76 -8.38 -17.23 29.75
N LEU A 77 -9.33 -16.35 29.47
CA LEU A 77 -9.12 -15.09 28.73
C LEU A 77 -8.49 -15.26 27.33
N ARG A 78 -8.48 -16.47 26.75
CA ARG A 78 -7.95 -16.71 25.40
C ARG A 78 -9.03 -16.55 24.36
N CYS A 79 -8.65 -16.28 23.11
CA CYS A 79 -9.60 -16.05 22.02
C CYS A 79 -10.53 -14.87 22.30
N GLY A 80 -10.04 -13.93 23.11
CA GLY A 80 -10.74 -12.74 23.54
C GLY A 80 -11.93 -12.95 24.48
N THR A 81 -12.12 -14.16 25.02
CA THR A 81 -13.24 -14.52 25.90
C THR A 81 -12.77 -15.24 27.16
N MET A 82 -13.59 -15.29 28.21
CA MET A 82 -13.22 -15.99 29.45
C MET A 82 -13.23 -17.51 29.30
N SER A 83 -14.10 -18.05 28.44
CA SER A 83 -14.26 -19.48 28.18
C SER A 83 -14.16 -19.76 26.68
N SER A 84 -12.93 -20.07 26.25
CA SER A 84 -12.59 -20.27 24.85
C SER A 84 -13.19 -21.57 24.32
N ILE A 85 -13.89 -21.49 23.19
CA ILE A 85 -14.44 -22.66 22.51
C ILE A 85 -13.47 -23.11 21.41
N TRP A 86 -13.00 -24.35 21.53
CA TRP A 86 -12.10 -25.03 20.59
C TRP A 86 -12.78 -26.27 19.99
N MET A 87 -12.24 -26.81 18.91
CA MET A 87 -12.82 -27.96 18.20
C MET A 87 -12.24 -29.28 18.74
N ASN A 88 -13.06 -30.12 19.36
CA ASN A 88 -12.64 -31.46 19.76
C ASN A 88 -12.74 -32.43 18.58
N GLY A 89 -11.62 -32.63 17.89
CA GLY A 89 -11.50 -33.53 16.76
C GLY A 89 -10.52 -33.03 15.72
N SER A 90 -10.54 -33.64 14.53
CA SER A 90 -9.70 -33.25 13.40
C SER A 90 -10.50 -32.57 12.30
N TYR A 91 -9.81 -31.77 11.48
CA TYR A 91 -10.42 -31.11 10.33
C TYR A 91 -10.95 -32.12 9.29
N PRO A 92 -12.08 -31.83 8.63
CA PRO A 92 -12.59 -32.66 7.52
C PRO A 92 -11.64 -32.69 6.32
N VAL A 93 -11.63 -33.81 5.60
CA VAL A 93 -10.96 -33.89 4.29
C VAL A 93 -11.75 -33.10 3.24
N THR A 94 -11.13 -32.83 2.09
CA THR A 94 -11.74 -32.01 1.02
C THR A 94 -13.16 -32.47 0.67
N ASN A 95 -14.09 -31.51 0.59
CA ASN A 95 -15.53 -31.68 0.32
C ASN A 95 -16.32 -32.50 1.36
N GLU A 96 -15.70 -32.91 2.47
CA GLU A 96 -16.39 -33.57 3.58
C GLU A 96 -17.10 -32.52 4.46
N ILE A 97 -18.32 -32.85 4.90
CA ILE A 97 -18.97 -32.21 6.04
C ILE A 97 -18.83 -33.14 7.23
N ARG A 98 -18.24 -32.65 8.32
CA ARG A 98 -18.06 -33.39 9.55
C ARG A 98 -18.82 -32.74 10.70
N ALA A 99 -19.58 -33.55 11.44
CA ALA A 99 -20.11 -33.13 12.72
C ALA A 99 -19.01 -33.27 13.78
N VAL A 100 -18.81 -32.23 14.58
CA VAL A 100 -17.78 -32.20 15.62
C VAL A 100 -18.34 -31.57 16.89
N THR A 101 -17.73 -31.89 18.02
CA THR A 101 -18.04 -31.27 19.31
C THR A 101 -17.11 -30.09 19.51
N ALA A 102 -17.67 -28.89 19.69
CA ALA A 102 -16.93 -27.71 20.10
C ALA A 102 -16.96 -27.62 21.63
N CYS A 103 -15.79 -27.64 22.27
CA CYS A 103 -15.64 -27.68 23.71
C CYS A 103 -15.27 -26.32 24.26
N ALA A 104 -15.99 -25.85 25.27
CA ALA A 104 -15.65 -24.64 26.01
C ALA A 104 -14.75 -25.00 27.20
N ALA A 105 -13.53 -24.50 27.21
CA ALA A 105 -12.64 -24.63 28.34
C ALA A 105 -13.06 -23.66 29.46
N ASN A 106 -13.00 -24.08 30.72
CA ASN A 106 -13.20 -23.19 31.86
C ASN A 106 -11.87 -22.69 32.46
N TYR A 107 -11.96 -21.70 33.34
CA TYR A 107 -10.80 -21.12 34.02
C TYR A 107 -9.98 -22.14 34.83
N ASN A 108 -10.64 -23.19 35.35
CA ASN A 108 -10.02 -24.22 36.20
C ASN A 108 -9.29 -25.31 35.39
N GLY A 109 -9.16 -25.16 34.07
CA GLY A 109 -8.46 -26.11 33.20
C GLY A 109 -9.29 -27.31 32.76
N ASN A 110 -10.60 -27.36 33.05
CA ASN A 110 -11.47 -28.33 32.39
C ASN A 110 -11.66 -27.92 30.93
N CYS A 111 -11.08 -28.70 30.03
CA CYS A 111 -11.07 -28.46 28.59
C CYS A 111 -12.43 -28.53 27.90
N CYS A 112 -13.44 -29.18 28.50
CA CYS A 112 -14.77 -29.31 27.92
C CYS A 112 -15.85 -29.22 28.99
N ALA A 113 -15.82 -28.13 29.78
CA ALA A 113 -16.82 -27.88 30.81
C ALA A 113 -18.22 -27.69 30.21
N TYR A 114 -18.28 -27.14 28.99
CA TYR A 114 -19.48 -27.09 28.16
C TYR A 114 -19.16 -27.59 26.77
N SER A 115 -20.17 -28.09 26.06
CA SER A 115 -20.01 -28.58 24.70
C SER A 115 -21.16 -28.11 23.81
N HIS A 116 -20.82 -27.86 22.55
CA HIS A 116 -21.74 -27.40 21.51
C HIS A 116 -21.56 -28.27 20.27
N GLN A 117 -22.65 -28.78 19.72
CA GLN A 117 -22.59 -29.58 18.49
C GLN A 117 -22.56 -28.65 17.28
N ILE A 118 -21.46 -28.70 16.52
CA ILE A 118 -21.26 -27.90 15.31
C ILE A 118 -20.97 -28.80 14.11
N LYS A 119 -20.87 -28.20 12.91
CA LYS A 119 -20.38 -28.89 11.71
C LYS A 119 -19.27 -28.10 11.06
N VAL A 120 -18.34 -28.77 10.41
CA VAL A 120 -17.28 -28.13 9.61
C VAL A 120 -17.32 -28.72 8.21
N LYS A 121 -17.24 -27.88 7.18
CA LYS A 121 -17.05 -28.33 5.80
C LYS A 121 -15.72 -27.84 5.27
N ASN A 122 -14.98 -28.70 4.59
CA ASN A 122 -13.80 -28.32 3.84
C ASN A 122 -14.16 -27.99 2.39
N CYS A 123 -14.05 -26.72 2.02
CA CYS A 123 -14.36 -26.19 0.69
C CYS A 123 -13.14 -26.18 -0.24
N THR A 124 -12.22 -27.13 -0.05
CA THR A 124 -10.91 -27.24 -0.73
C THR A 124 -9.88 -26.24 -0.21
N ASN A 125 -10.15 -24.94 -0.28
CA ASN A 125 -9.17 -23.89 0.07
C ASN A 125 -9.42 -23.25 1.44
N TYR A 126 -10.62 -23.42 2.00
CA TYR A 126 -11.02 -22.83 3.28
C TYR A 126 -12.02 -23.74 3.98
N LEU A 127 -12.20 -23.51 5.28
CA LEU A 127 -13.20 -24.18 6.09
C LEU A 127 -14.40 -23.25 6.30
N VAL A 128 -15.59 -23.83 6.37
CA VAL A 128 -16.80 -23.16 6.87
C VAL A 128 -17.35 -23.92 8.06
N TYR A 129 -17.86 -23.19 9.04
CA TYR A 129 -18.29 -23.70 10.32
C TYR A 129 -19.78 -23.43 10.51
N SER A 130 -20.57 -24.47 10.70
CA SER A 130 -21.97 -24.36 11.12
C SER A 130 -22.01 -24.13 12.62
N LEU A 131 -22.01 -22.87 13.04
CA LEU A 131 -21.97 -22.45 14.43
C LEU A 131 -23.37 -22.27 15.01
N VAL A 132 -23.46 -22.28 16.35
CA VAL A 132 -24.68 -22.08 17.14
C VAL A 132 -24.45 -21.02 18.23
N PRO A 133 -25.48 -20.27 18.65
CA PRO A 133 -25.37 -19.33 19.77
C PRO A 133 -24.95 -20.05 21.06
N VAL A 134 -24.15 -19.37 21.89
CA VAL A 134 -23.65 -19.91 23.16
C VAL A 134 -24.23 -19.12 24.33
N ALA A 135 -25.05 -19.77 25.17
CA ALA A 135 -25.94 -19.07 26.11
C ALA A 135 -25.24 -18.10 27.11
N PRO A 136 -24.11 -18.45 27.75
CA PRO A 136 -23.43 -17.48 28.61
C PRO A 136 -22.59 -16.48 27.82
N CYS A 137 -22.73 -15.17 28.11
CA CYS A 137 -21.84 -14.12 27.56
C CYS A 137 -20.47 -14.08 28.26
N TYR A 138 -19.81 -15.22 28.28
CA TYR A 138 -18.40 -15.38 28.62
C TYR A 138 -17.75 -16.50 27.77
N GLN A 139 -18.47 -16.97 26.74
CA GLN A 139 -18.05 -17.99 25.79
C GLN A 139 -17.99 -17.41 24.37
N ALA A 140 -16.95 -17.76 23.63
CA ALA A 140 -16.82 -17.42 22.21
C ALA A 140 -15.99 -18.48 21.47
N TYR A 141 -16.30 -18.66 20.19
CA TYR A 141 -15.55 -19.53 19.27
C TYR A 141 -14.18 -18.93 18.96
N CYS A 142 -13.16 -19.76 19.15
CA CYS A 142 -11.77 -19.41 18.87
C CYS A 142 -11.42 -19.66 17.40
N PHE A 143 -10.64 -18.77 16.81
CA PHE A 143 -10.11 -18.94 15.46
C PHE A 143 -8.73 -18.30 15.35
N GLY A 144 -7.79 -19.06 14.76
CA GLY A 144 -6.43 -18.61 14.60
C GLY A 144 -5.60 -18.68 15.88
N SER A 145 -4.31 -18.39 15.72
CA SER A 145 -3.30 -18.47 16.78
C SER A 145 -2.29 -17.33 16.72
N GLU A 146 -2.45 -16.40 15.78
CA GLU A 146 -1.51 -15.33 15.50
C GLU A 146 -2.00 -13.99 16.09
N LEU A 147 -1.09 -13.03 16.30
CA LEU A 147 -1.41 -11.68 16.75
C LEU A 147 -0.82 -10.64 15.80
N PRO A 148 -1.39 -9.42 15.70
CA PRO A 148 -0.74 -8.34 14.97
C PRO A 148 0.66 -8.11 15.53
N CYS A 149 1.61 -7.75 14.66
CA CYS A 149 2.94 -7.42 15.12
C CYS A 149 2.92 -6.26 16.13
N PRO A 150 3.82 -6.29 17.13
CA PRO A 150 3.99 -5.16 18.04
C PRO A 150 4.26 -3.84 17.31
N THR A 151 3.98 -2.72 17.96
CA THR A 151 4.32 -1.40 17.43
C THR A 151 5.81 -1.33 17.10
N GLY A 152 6.15 -0.94 15.89
CA GLY A 152 7.53 -0.91 15.41
C GLY A 152 8.02 -2.19 14.77
N GLU A 153 7.19 -3.23 14.66
CA GLU A 153 7.54 -4.46 13.97
C GLU A 153 6.60 -4.73 12.79
N THR A 154 7.08 -5.52 11.84
CA THR A 154 6.32 -5.94 10.67
C THR A 154 6.70 -7.36 10.24
N SER A 155 5.80 -8.01 9.52
CA SER A 155 6.00 -9.32 8.89
C SER A 155 5.29 -9.32 7.54
N ASP A 156 5.43 -10.39 6.76
CA ASP A 156 4.81 -10.49 5.42
C ASP A 156 3.28 -10.33 5.44
N ASN A 157 2.61 -10.83 6.48
CA ASN A 157 1.16 -10.67 6.68
C ASN A 157 0.81 -9.60 7.73
N GLY A 158 1.79 -9.08 8.48
CA GLY A 158 1.60 -8.14 9.59
C GLY A 158 1.23 -8.79 10.92
N PHE A 159 1.36 -10.11 11.01
CA PHE A 159 1.04 -10.93 12.18
C PHE A 159 2.23 -11.81 12.59
N SER A 160 2.22 -12.27 13.84
CA SER A 160 3.18 -13.21 14.39
C SER A 160 2.81 -14.65 14.05
N PRO A 161 3.77 -15.58 13.89
CA PRO A 161 5.22 -15.41 14.06
C PRO A 161 5.89 -14.70 12.87
N GLY A 162 7.12 -14.24 13.06
CA GLY A 162 7.91 -13.58 12.01
C GLY A 162 7.83 -12.05 12.01
N CYS A 163 7.40 -11.46 13.11
CA CYS A 163 7.56 -10.02 13.33
C CYS A 163 9.04 -9.70 13.51
N GLU A 164 9.52 -8.76 12.72
CA GLU A 164 10.87 -8.20 12.79
C GLU A 164 10.79 -6.69 12.85
N LEU A 165 11.86 -6.02 13.33
CA LEU A 165 11.94 -4.57 13.38
C LEU A 165 11.60 -3.96 12.00
N ASP A 166 10.58 -3.09 11.96
CA ASP A 166 10.18 -2.40 10.75
C ASP A 166 11.04 -1.16 10.55
N PRO A 167 11.91 -1.11 9.53
CA PRO A 167 12.73 0.07 9.26
C PRO A 167 11.93 1.26 8.74
N CYS A 168 10.63 1.10 8.49
CA CYS A 168 9.71 2.18 8.13
C CYS A 168 8.98 2.79 9.34
N HIS A 169 9.12 2.20 10.52
CA HIS A 169 8.55 2.80 11.73
C HIS A 169 9.48 3.90 12.25
N SER A 170 8.91 5.05 12.63
CA SER A 170 9.69 6.25 12.97
C SER A 170 10.56 6.13 14.21
N SER A 171 10.33 5.14 15.07
CA SER A 171 11.19 4.83 16.22
C SER A 171 12.41 3.99 15.86
N ASN A 172 12.48 3.44 14.65
CA ASN A 172 13.46 2.44 14.27
C ASN A 172 14.51 2.96 13.28
N TYR A 173 14.50 4.26 13.01
CA TYR A 173 15.51 4.91 12.20
C TYR A 173 15.87 6.26 12.80
N ASP A 174 17.11 6.68 12.57
CA ASP A 174 17.58 8.02 12.87
C ASP A 174 17.35 8.95 11.67
N ILE A 175 17.24 10.26 11.92
CA ILE A 175 17.18 11.24 10.83
C ILE A 175 18.60 11.69 10.48
N LEU A 176 19.05 11.37 9.27
CA LEU A 176 20.25 11.97 8.70
C LEU A 176 19.86 13.29 8.01
N LYS A 177 20.28 14.41 8.60
CA LYS A 177 19.98 15.74 8.07
C LYS A 177 20.74 15.99 6.77
N GLY A 178 19.99 16.29 5.72
CA GLY A 178 20.49 16.63 4.41
C GLY A 178 20.87 18.09 4.33
N GLU A 179 22.14 18.39 4.66
CA GLU A 179 22.71 19.69 4.32
C GLU A 179 22.71 19.91 2.80
N LEU A 180 22.53 21.16 2.35
CA LEU A 180 22.64 21.52 0.92
C LEU A 180 23.94 21.01 0.28
N LYS A 181 25.01 20.95 1.08
CA LYS A 181 26.32 20.47 0.65
C LYS A 181 26.34 18.98 0.32
N ARG A 182 25.44 18.16 0.86
CA ARG A 182 25.29 16.72 0.52
C ARG A 182 24.66 16.48 -0.84
N SER A 183 24.43 17.52 -1.63
CA SER A 183 23.97 17.39 -2.99
C SER A 183 25.07 16.89 -3.92
N SER A 184 24.75 15.95 -4.80
CA SER A 184 25.69 15.38 -5.77
C SER A 184 26.36 16.36 -6.74
N ASN A 185 25.78 17.55 -6.94
CA ASN A 185 26.36 18.61 -7.76
C ASN A 185 26.96 19.76 -6.93
N TYR A 186 27.03 19.63 -5.61
CA TYR A 186 27.74 20.58 -4.76
C TYR A 186 29.23 20.26 -4.76
N THR A 187 30.04 21.19 -5.26
CA THR A 187 31.50 21.06 -5.28
C THR A 187 32.09 21.64 -4.01
N LEU A 188 32.88 20.83 -3.29
CA LEU A 188 33.62 21.25 -2.10
C LEU A 188 34.65 22.32 -2.47
N THR A 189 34.61 23.46 -1.78
CA THR A 189 35.58 24.53 -1.97
C THR A 189 36.60 24.58 -0.83
N VAL A 190 37.68 25.34 -1.03
CA VAL A 190 38.73 25.54 -0.01
C VAL A 190 38.22 26.20 1.28
N ASN A 191 37.05 26.84 1.25
CA ASN A 191 36.45 27.51 2.42
C ASN A 191 35.45 26.61 3.15
N ASP A 192 35.17 25.42 2.62
CA ASP A 192 34.21 24.50 3.19
C ASP A 192 34.87 23.52 4.17
N VAL A 193 34.16 23.23 5.25
CA VAL A 193 34.37 22.00 6.02
C VAL A 193 33.75 20.85 5.24
N ALA A 194 34.54 19.79 5.06
CA ALA A 194 34.09 18.59 4.37
C ALA A 194 33.15 17.80 5.29
N ILE A 195 32.06 17.30 4.72
CA ILE A 195 31.16 16.40 5.43
C ILE A 195 31.87 15.08 5.71
N GLU A 196 31.67 14.55 6.91
CA GLU A 196 32.31 13.35 7.42
C GLU A 196 31.29 12.42 8.08
N ASP A 197 31.00 11.30 7.42
CA ASP A 197 30.17 10.21 7.94
C ASP A 197 31.03 9.08 8.54
N SER A 198 32.35 9.25 8.70
CA SER A 198 33.19 8.29 9.43
C SER A 198 32.79 8.17 10.91
N ARG A 199 32.06 9.16 11.45
CA ARG A 199 31.49 9.15 12.80
C ARG A 199 30.03 8.73 12.87
N LEU A 200 29.40 8.47 11.72
CA LEU A 200 28.02 7.98 11.67
C LEU A 200 27.95 6.56 12.25
N ARG A 201 26.99 6.29 13.14
CA ARG A 201 26.81 4.94 13.70
C ARG A 201 26.16 4.03 12.67
N THR A 202 26.59 2.77 12.61
CA THR A 202 25.93 1.79 11.74
C THR A 202 24.47 1.58 12.20
N GLY A 203 23.51 1.78 11.30
CA GLY A 203 22.09 1.75 11.67
C GLY A 203 21.15 2.17 10.54
N TRP A 204 19.85 2.19 10.82
CA TRP A 204 18.82 2.65 9.89
C TRP A 204 18.69 4.17 9.94
N TYR A 205 18.70 4.80 8.77
CA TYR A 205 18.54 6.23 8.61
C TYR A 205 17.44 6.56 7.61
N ARG A 206 16.65 7.59 7.92
CA ARG A 206 15.85 8.31 6.93
C ARG A 206 16.54 9.63 6.63
N ILE A 207 16.65 9.94 5.36
CA ILE A 207 17.31 11.16 4.91
C ILE A 207 16.25 12.26 4.84
N ASP A 208 16.60 13.42 5.40
CA ASP A 208 15.77 14.62 5.40
C ASP A 208 16.55 15.76 4.73
N SER A 209 16.45 15.80 3.40
CA SER A 209 17.18 16.72 2.53
C SER A 209 16.24 17.51 1.63
N VAL A 210 16.56 18.79 1.45
CA VAL A 210 15.88 19.66 0.47
C VAL A 210 16.31 19.40 -0.97
N THR A 211 17.39 18.63 -1.18
CA THR A 211 17.93 18.31 -2.52
C THR A 211 17.49 16.95 -3.03
N GLY A 212 16.76 16.19 -2.22
CA GLY A 212 16.33 14.81 -2.51
C GLY A 212 16.81 13.83 -1.45
N ASN A 213 15.96 12.87 -1.11
CA ASN A 213 16.14 11.97 0.03
C ASN A 213 16.73 10.60 -0.32
N ASP A 214 17.19 10.44 -1.55
CA ASP A 214 17.77 9.19 -2.01
C ASP A 214 19.27 9.33 -2.23
N ILE A 215 20.00 8.26 -1.89
CA ILE A 215 21.40 8.14 -2.29
C ILE A 215 21.45 8.15 -3.81
N VAL A 216 22.24 9.05 -4.38
CA VAL A 216 22.37 9.13 -5.84
C VAL A 216 22.94 7.84 -6.38
N ASN A 217 22.38 7.37 -7.49
CA ASN A 217 22.68 6.06 -8.04
C ASN A 217 23.52 6.11 -9.32
N TYR A 218 24.24 7.22 -9.49
CA TYR A 218 25.19 7.46 -10.57
C TYR A 218 26.54 7.84 -9.97
N SER A 219 27.61 7.65 -10.73
CA SER A 219 28.96 7.96 -10.28
C SER A 219 29.14 9.43 -9.96
N VAL A 220 29.64 9.72 -8.76
CA VAL A 220 29.93 11.07 -8.30
C VAL A 220 31.45 11.23 -8.17
N PRO A 221 32.12 12.13 -8.92
CA PRO A 221 33.57 12.35 -8.78
C PRO A 221 33.98 12.81 -7.38
N MET A 222 35.26 12.72 -7.07
CA MET A 222 35.82 13.32 -5.85
C MET A 222 35.46 14.81 -5.72
N MET A 223 35.46 15.30 -4.48
CA MET A 223 35.20 16.72 -4.15
C MET A 223 33.78 17.19 -4.50
N GLN A 224 32.88 16.29 -4.87
CA GLN A 224 31.45 16.56 -4.95
C GLN A 224 30.79 16.15 -3.63
N CYS A 225 29.52 16.50 -3.49
CA CYS A 225 28.75 16.15 -2.32
C CYS A 225 29.26 16.74 -1.01
N GLY A 226 29.97 17.87 -1.12
CA GLY A 226 30.49 18.60 0.03
C GLY A 226 31.50 17.79 0.84
N THR A 227 32.13 16.79 0.23
CA THR A 227 33.10 15.90 0.88
C THR A 227 34.24 15.58 -0.08
N LEU A 228 35.36 15.08 0.42
CA LEU A 228 36.48 14.69 -0.46
C LEU A 228 36.20 13.37 -1.16
N TYR A 229 35.65 12.41 -0.42
CA TYR A 229 35.40 11.04 -0.87
C TYR A 229 33.91 10.72 -0.83
N PRO A 230 33.11 11.14 -1.83
CA PRO A 230 31.67 10.90 -1.84
C PRO A 230 31.36 9.43 -2.09
N LEU A 231 30.27 8.97 -1.47
CA LEU A 231 29.70 7.64 -1.67
C LEU A 231 28.39 7.73 -2.44
N TRP A 232 28.28 6.96 -3.52
CA TRP A 232 27.08 6.85 -4.37
C TRP A 232 26.66 5.39 -4.50
N MET A 233 25.38 5.13 -4.75
CA MET A 233 24.84 3.77 -4.78
C MET A 233 25.00 3.11 -6.15
N LYS A 234 25.45 1.86 -6.16
CA LYS A 234 25.45 1.02 -7.37
C LYS A 234 24.04 0.47 -7.63
N GLY A 235 23.58 0.57 -8.87
CA GLY A 235 22.33 -0.04 -9.33
C GLY A 235 21.13 0.90 -9.20
N SER A 236 19.92 0.33 -9.19
CA SER A 236 18.69 1.11 -9.10
C SER A 236 18.30 1.41 -7.65
N ILE A 237 17.70 2.59 -7.47
CA ILE A 237 17.00 2.95 -6.24
C ILE A 237 15.69 2.14 -6.19
N PRO A 238 15.35 1.44 -5.08
CA PRO A 238 14.23 0.51 -5.06
C PRO A 238 12.87 1.15 -5.39
N ASP A 239 12.17 0.68 -6.42
CA ASP A 239 10.89 1.27 -6.87
C ASP A 239 9.67 0.64 -6.17
N ASP A 240 8.46 1.00 -6.60
CA ASP A 240 7.21 0.49 -6.02
C ASP A 240 7.04 -1.04 -6.13
N ARG A 241 7.76 -1.72 -7.03
CA ARG A 241 7.76 -3.19 -7.12
C ARG A 241 8.49 -3.83 -5.94
N GLU A 242 9.38 -3.06 -5.30
CA GLU A 242 10.11 -3.43 -4.08
C GLU A 242 9.51 -2.75 -2.84
N ARG A 243 8.27 -2.24 -2.91
CA ARG A 243 7.58 -1.63 -1.76
C ARG A 243 7.45 -2.63 -0.62
N GLY A 244 7.76 -2.18 0.60
CA GLY A 244 7.72 -3.01 1.80
C GLY A 244 8.79 -4.10 1.84
N LYS A 245 9.80 -4.07 0.95
CA LYS A 245 10.92 -5.01 0.94
C LYS A 245 12.21 -4.33 1.36
N THR A 246 13.02 -5.06 2.11
CA THR A 246 14.39 -4.69 2.42
C THR A 246 15.32 -5.35 1.41
N VAL A 247 16.12 -4.56 0.72
CA VAL A 247 17.00 -5.04 -0.34
C VAL A 247 18.44 -4.69 -0.06
N ASN A 248 19.34 -5.63 -0.32
CA ASN A 248 20.78 -5.38 -0.20
C ASN A 248 21.25 -4.54 -1.39
N ARG A 249 22.07 -3.53 -1.11
CA ARG A 249 22.69 -2.65 -2.12
C ARG A 249 24.16 -2.43 -1.73
N LYS A 250 24.92 -1.86 -2.65
CA LYS A 250 26.30 -1.44 -2.41
C LYS A 250 26.45 0.03 -2.74
N VAL A 251 27.27 0.72 -1.97
CA VAL A 251 27.76 2.07 -2.32
C VAL A 251 29.23 2.01 -2.69
N CYS A 252 29.62 2.87 -3.61
CA CYS A 252 30.97 3.06 -4.08
C CYS A 252 31.50 4.39 -3.55
N ARG A 253 32.65 4.36 -2.87
CA ARG A 253 33.41 5.56 -2.54
C ARG A 253 34.27 5.96 -3.72
N SER A 254 34.22 7.24 -4.07
CA SER A 254 35.13 7.84 -5.07
C SER A 254 36.48 8.19 -4.46
N GLY A 255 37.53 8.09 -5.28
CA GLY A 255 38.90 8.36 -4.88
C GLY A 255 39.77 8.75 -6.08
N LEU A 256 41.08 8.90 -5.84
CA LEU A 256 42.01 9.45 -6.84
C LEU A 256 42.13 8.58 -8.10
N THR A 257 41.90 7.27 -7.96
CA THR A 257 42.05 6.29 -9.04
C THR A 257 40.74 5.98 -9.77
N GLY A 258 39.61 6.55 -9.34
CA GLY A 258 38.31 6.33 -9.97
C GLY A 258 37.12 6.63 -9.08
N THR A 259 35.91 6.49 -9.63
CA THR A 259 34.65 6.75 -8.91
C THR A 259 34.17 5.58 -8.04
N CYS A 260 34.88 4.46 -8.03
CA CYS A 260 34.58 3.34 -7.13
C CYS A 260 35.89 2.67 -6.71
N VAL A 261 36.54 3.23 -5.70
CA VAL A 261 37.79 2.69 -5.15
C VAL A 261 37.56 1.73 -4.00
N GLN A 262 36.42 1.86 -3.30
CA GLN A 262 36.01 1.00 -2.20
C GLN A 262 34.50 0.80 -2.22
N GLU A 263 34.04 -0.43 -1.96
CA GLU A 263 32.62 -0.75 -1.84
C GLU A 263 32.23 -0.96 -0.37
N TYR A 264 31.02 -0.53 -0.02
CA TYR A 264 30.40 -0.80 1.28
C TYR A 264 29.01 -1.39 1.06
N ASN A 265 28.66 -2.39 1.87
CA ASN A 265 27.33 -3.00 1.84
C ASN A 265 26.36 -2.14 2.64
N ILE A 266 25.19 -1.88 2.06
CA ILE A 266 24.08 -1.20 2.71
C ILE A 266 22.78 -1.99 2.49
N LYS A 267 21.73 -1.65 3.23
CA LYS A 267 20.37 -2.13 2.94
C LYS A 267 19.47 -0.94 2.66
N VAL A 268 18.46 -1.14 1.83
CA VAL A 268 17.46 -0.11 1.52
C VAL A 268 16.07 -0.69 1.71
N ARG A 269 15.20 0.02 2.42
CA ARG A 269 13.80 -0.32 2.62
C ARG A 269 12.94 0.72 1.91
N ASN A 270 12.07 0.29 0.99
CA ASN A 270 11.09 1.19 0.37
C ASN A 270 9.81 1.24 1.22
N CYS A 271 9.58 2.36 1.89
CA CYS A 271 8.41 2.61 2.75
C CYS A 271 7.21 3.20 1.97
N GLY A 272 7.29 3.25 0.65
CA GLY A 272 6.28 3.83 -0.25
C GLY A 272 6.60 5.28 -0.56
N THR A 273 6.36 6.20 0.38
CA THR A 273 6.58 7.65 0.14
C THR A 273 8.01 8.10 0.40
N TYR A 274 8.82 7.26 1.04
CA TYR A 274 10.23 7.51 1.33
C TYR A 274 10.97 6.18 1.45
N ARG A 275 12.29 6.26 1.59
CA ARG A 275 13.15 5.10 1.82
C ARG A 275 13.93 5.29 3.10
N THR A 276 14.22 4.17 3.77
CA THR A 276 15.21 4.13 4.84
C THR A 276 16.40 3.30 4.40
N TYR A 277 17.58 3.68 4.92
CA TYR A 277 18.86 3.16 4.50
C TYR A 277 19.59 2.62 5.73
N TYR A 278 19.96 1.35 5.70
CA TYR A 278 20.88 0.79 6.68
C TYR A 278 22.29 1.17 6.27
N LEU A 279 22.80 2.25 6.85
CA LEU A 279 24.11 2.82 6.55
C LEU A 279 25.15 2.20 7.47
N THR A 280 26.37 2.05 6.94
CA THR A 280 27.54 1.60 7.70
C THR A 280 28.41 2.79 8.05
N GLN A 281 29.00 2.76 9.25
CA GLN A 281 30.10 3.64 9.60
C GLN A 281 31.23 3.51 8.56
N LEU A 282 31.83 4.63 8.18
CA LEU A 282 32.90 4.68 7.19
C LEU A 282 34.27 4.66 7.87
N ASP A 283 35.24 4.04 7.21
CA ASP A 283 36.62 3.83 7.70
C ASP A 283 37.60 4.91 7.23
N VAL A 284 37.13 5.89 6.45
CA VAL A 284 37.96 6.98 5.89
C VAL A 284 37.36 8.33 6.23
N ASP A 285 38.21 9.20 6.77
CA ASP A 285 37.85 10.58 7.11
C ASP A 285 37.49 11.40 5.87
N LYS A 286 36.65 12.42 6.08
CA LYS A 286 36.15 13.30 5.01
C LYS A 286 35.51 12.50 3.86
N SER A 287 34.78 11.44 4.21
CA SER A 287 33.94 10.66 3.31
C SER A 287 32.48 10.77 3.74
N ALA A 288 31.55 10.83 2.79
CA ALA A 288 30.13 11.01 3.10
C ALA A 288 29.21 10.39 2.05
N TYR A 289 28.05 9.90 2.51
CA TYR A 289 26.97 9.44 1.64
C TYR A 289 26.33 10.61 0.90
N CYS A 290 26.10 10.41 -0.39
CA CYS A 290 25.67 11.47 -1.28
C CYS A 290 24.18 11.41 -1.63
N PHE A 291 23.43 12.50 -1.39
CA PHE A 291 21.97 12.49 -1.47
C PHE A 291 21.42 13.58 -2.38
N GLY A 292 20.56 13.18 -3.31
CA GLY A 292 19.84 14.11 -4.18
C GLY A 292 20.74 14.99 -5.05
N MET A 293 20.13 16.03 -5.60
CA MET A 293 20.74 16.97 -6.52
C MET A 293 20.09 18.35 -6.37
N LEU A 294 20.88 19.40 -6.22
CA LEU A 294 20.39 20.78 -6.21
C LEU A 294 19.76 21.06 -7.56
N PRO A 295 18.59 21.70 -7.61
CA PRO A 295 18.01 22.13 -8.86
C PRO A 295 19.00 23.09 -9.55
N VAL A 296 19.47 22.71 -10.73
CA VAL A 296 20.33 23.58 -11.54
C VAL A 296 19.49 24.80 -11.95
N PRO A 297 19.91 26.03 -11.62
CA PRO A 297 19.20 27.23 -12.07
C PRO A 297 19.09 27.20 -13.60
N LYS A 298 17.86 27.27 -14.12
CA LYS A 298 17.64 27.42 -15.56
C LYS A 298 18.32 28.73 -16.00
N PRO A 299 19.11 28.77 -17.08
CA PRO A 299 19.79 30.00 -17.50
C PRO A 299 18.74 31.10 -17.72
N THR A 300 18.82 32.16 -16.91
CA THR A 300 18.02 33.37 -17.10
C THR A 300 18.58 34.09 -18.32
N THR A 301 17.84 34.09 -19.43
CA THR A 301 18.15 34.93 -20.58
C THR A 301 18.09 36.38 -20.14
N LEU A 302 19.25 37.01 -20.00
CA LEU A 302 19.37 38.44 -19.71
C LEU A 302 18.94 39.23 -20.95
N THR A 303 17.69 39.68 -20.98
CA THR A 303 17.26 40.69 -21.94
C THR A 303 17.88 42.02 -21.54
N THR A 304 18.91 42.44 -22.27
CA THR A 304 19.57 43.73 -22.08
C THR A 304 18.65 44.85 -22.57
N THR A 305 17.90 45.46 -21.66
CA THR A 305 17.14 46.68 -21.98
C THR A 305 18.07 47.88 -21.89
N THR A 306 18.48 48.41 -23.03
CA THR A 306 19.24 49.66 -23.17
C THR A 306 18.36 50.82 -22.67
N ARG A 307 18.82 51.53 -21.63
CA ARG A 307 18.11 52.66 -21.03
C ARG A 307 18.58 53.97 -21.65
N SER A 308 17.76 54.57 -22.51
CA SER A 308 17.89 55.98 -22.90
C SER A 308 17.26 56.87 -21.82
N THR A 309 18.06 57.81 -21.32
CA THR A 309 17.72 58.83 -20.33
C THR A 309 17.00 60.01 -20.98
N THR A 310 15.84 60.46 -20.45
CA THR A 310 15.56 61.90 -20.28
C THR A 310 14.48 62.16 -19.21
N THR A 311 14.93 62.76 -18.11
CA THR A 311 14.34 63.77 -17.21
C THR A 311 12.84 63.76 -16.85
N THR A 312 12.54 63.52 -15.57
CA THR A 312 11.31 64.02 -14.93
C THR A 312 11.64 64.77 -13.64
N LYS A 313 11.18 66.01 -13.58
CA LYS A 313 11.28 66.93 -12.44
C LYS A 313 10.28 66.52 -11.36
N LEU A 314 10.71 66.64 -10.11
CA LEU A 314 10.08 66.18 -8.88
C LEU A 314 8.97 67.13 -8.38
N THR A 315 7.79 66.61 -8.04
CA THR A 315 6.95 67.21 -6.97
C THR A 315 6.07 66.18 -6.24
N THR A 316 6.41 66.01 -4.97
CA THR A 316 5.68 65.67 -3.73
C THR A 316 4.12 65.62 -3.74
N THR A 317 3.51 64.58 -3.15
CA THR A 317 2.81 64.58 -1.82
C THR A 317 1.93 63.33 -1.60
N THR A 318 1.75 63.01 -0.32
CA THR A 318 1.23 61.79 0.31
C THR A 318 -0.33 61.78 0.45
N PRO A 319 -0.97 60.87 1.21
CA PRO A 319 -1.84 59.76 0.78
C PRO A 319 -3.35 59.99 1.02
N ARG A 320 -4.22 59.02 0.65
CA ARG A 320 -5.31 58.43 1.51
C ARG A 320 -6.57 57.89 0.78
N SER A 321 -7.02 56.73 1.29
CA SER A 321 -8.35 56.08 1.40
C SER A 321 -9.20 55.73 0.16
N THR A 322 -9.48 54.44 -0.07
CA THR A 322 -10.60 53.58 0.44
C THR A 322 -11.93 53.82 -0.30
N THR A 323 -12.51 52.80 -0.95
CA THR A 323 -13.79 52.15 -0.57
C THR A 323 -14.15 50.99 -1.53
N THR A 324 -14.55 49.90 -0.88
CA THR A 324 -15.18 48.63 -1.26
C THR A 324 -16.30 48.73 -2.29
N THR A 325 -16.52 47.69 -3.13
CA THR A 325 -17.84 47.02 -3.31
C THR A 325 -17.68 45.64 -3.97
N THR A 326 -18.39 44.68 -3.39
CA THR A 326 -18.65 43.27 -3.70
C THR A 326 -19.31 43.03 -5.08
N VAL A 327 -19.19 41.82 -5.67
CA VAL A 327 -20.28 40.97 -6.23
C VAL A 327 -19.72 39.78 -7.08
N THR A 328 -20.09 38.58 -6.63
CA THR A 328 -20.45 37.28 -7.27
C THR A 328 -20.11 36.96 -8.75
N PRO A 329 -19.70 35.70 -9.07
CA PRO A 329 -19.54 35.23 -10.45
C PRO A 329 -20.82 34.56 -11.01
N THR A 330 -21.12 34.79 -12.29
CA THR A 330 -22.21 34.14 -13.03
C THR A 330 -21.68 33.36 -14.24
N LYS A 331 -22.15 32.12 -14.38
CA LYS A 331 -22.04 31.24 -15.56
C LYS A 331 -22.80 31.81 -16.76
N THR A 332 -22.51 31.31 -17.98
CA THR A 332 -23.43 30.69 -18.99
C THR A 332 -22.71 30.70 -20.36
N SER A 333 -22.37 29.54 -20.95
CA SER A 333 -23.05 28.84 -22.08
C SER A 333 -23.33 29.75 -23.30
N THR A 334 -23.06 29.36 -24.55
CA THR A 334 -23.93 28.45 -25.34
C THR A 334 -23.28 28.11 -26.72
N THR A 335 -23.73 26.98 -27.26
CA THR A 335 -23.61 26.29 -28.58
C THR A 335 -23.92 27.17 -29.83
N LEU A 336 -23.80 26.80 -31.13
CA LEU A 336 -23.98 25.54 -31.90
C LEU A 336 -23.57 25.77 -33.40
N GLY A 337 -23.18 24.72 -34.17
CA GLY A 337 -23.67 24.52 -35.56
C GLY A 337 -22.72 24.17 -36.74
N THR A 338 -22.75 22.88 -37.19
CA THR A 338 -22.80 22.30 -38.59
C THR A 338 -21.72 22.61 -39.68
N ALA A 339 -21.30 21.77 -40.66
CA ALA A 339 -21.73 20.48 -41.25
C ALA A 339 -20.63 19.79 -42.18
N ARG A 340 -20.74 18.44 -42.37
CA ARG A 340 -20.49 17.52 -43.56
C ARG A 340 -19.19 17.61 -44.43
N THR A 341 -18.47 16.54 -44.86
CA THR A 341 -18.82 15.51 -45.91
C THR A 341 -17.66 14.49 -46.19
N THR A 342 -17.96 13.19 -46.45
CA THR A 342 -17.25 12.07 -47.22
C THR A 342 -15.74 11.76 -46.97
N ARG A 343 -15.11 10.57 -47.13
CA ARG A 343 -15.24 9.32 -47.95
C ARG A 343 -14.34 8.18 -47.34
N ALA A 344 -14.21 7.04 -48.03
CA ALA A 344 -14.03 5.65 -47.54
C ALA A 344 -12.64 4.95 -47.66
N ASN A 345 -12.59 3.74 -47.07
CA ASN A 345 -11.70 2.54 -47.19
C ASN A 345 -10.36 2.52 -46.42
N PRO A 346 -9.95 1.32 -45.92
CA PRO A 346 -9.08 0.46 -46.73
C PRO A 346 -9.36 -1.06 -46.71
N VAL A 347 -8.64 -1.71 -47.62
CA VAL A 347 -8.58 -3.10 -48.09
C VAL A 347 -7.83 -4.01 -47.11
N SER A 348 -8.22 -5.28 -46.99
CA SER A 348 -7.30 -6.38 -46.66
C SER A 348 -7.66 -7.68 -47.39
N SER A 349 -6.60 -8.44 -47.68
CA SER A 349 -6.46 -9.42 -48.74
C SER A 349 -6.69 -10.88 -48.32
N ILE A 350 -7.00 -11.66 -49.35
CA ILE A 350 -7.32 -13.08 -49.49
C ILE A 350 -6.14 -14.03 -49.16
N SER A 351 -6.43 -15.21 -48.59
CA SER A 351 -5.98 -16.50 -49.13
C SER A 351 -6.76 -17.69 -48.54
N THR A 352 -7.45 -18.43 -49.41
CA THR A 352 -8.12 -19.71 -49.16
C THR A 352 -7.43 -20.82 -49.97
N LYS A 353 -7.35 -22.03 -49.39
CA LYS A 353 -6.94 -23.27 -50.07
C LYS A 353 -8.18 -24.06 -50.53
N THR A 354 -8.11 -24.48 -51.79
CA THR A 354 -8.95 -25.40 -52.61
C THR A 354 -9.12 -26.77 -51.93
N SER A 355 -10.22 -27.51 -52.02
CA SER A 355 -10.84 -28.26 -53.16
C SER A 355 -11.92 -29.17 -52.51
N GLY A 356 -13.02 -29.66 -53.09
CA GLY A 356 -13.50 -29.90 -54.45
C GLY A 356 -14.26 -31.25 -54.38
N GLY A 357 -15.54 -31.30 -54.75
CA GLY A 357 -16.33 -32.55 -54.75
C GLY A 357 -17.79 -32.36 -55.16
N ILE A 358 -18.12 -32.86 -56.35
CA ILE A 358 -19.37 -32.75 -57.12
C ILE A 358 -20.31 -33.92 -56.79
N SER A 359 -21.64 -33.73 -56.75
CA SER A 359 -22.60 -34.52 -57.56
C SER A 359 -24.06 -34.06 -57.42
N THR A 360 -24.68 -33.92 -58.58
CA THR A 360 -26.07 -33.57 -58.94
C THR A 360 -27.02 -34.75 -58.72
N THR A 361 -28.31 -34.49 -58.42
CA THR A 361 -29.48 -34.98 -59.21
C THR A 361 -30.80 -34.41 -58.69
N GLN A 362 -31.60 -33.85 -59.60
CA GLN A 362 -33.01 -33.50 -59.44
C GLN A 362 -33.90 -34.73 -59.72
N SER A 363 -35.10 -34.79 -59.14
CA SER A 363 -36.33 -35.01 -59.92
C SER A 363 -37.60 -34.68 -59.11
N LEU A 364 -38.50 -33.92 -59.76
CA LEU A 364 -39.90 -33.71 -59.40
C LEU A 364 -40.76 -34.90 -59.89
N ILE A 365 -41.95 -35.11 -59.30
CA ILE A 365 -43.25 -35.29 -60.01
C ILE A 365 -44.42 -35.02 -59.04
N LYS A 366 -45.52 -34.54 -59.63
CA LYS A 366 -46.67 -33.75 -59.13
C LYS A 366 -47.89 -34.53 -58.60
N GLN A 367 -48.70 -33.81 -57.79
CA GLN A 367 -50.19 -33.74 -57.68
C GLN A 367 -50.97 -35.00 -57.24
N THR A 368 -51.90 -34.94 -56.28
CA THR A 368 -53.26 -34.36 -56.43
C THR A 368 -54.00 -34.22 -55.09
N THR A 369 -54.86 -33.21 -55.02
CA THR A 369 -55.84 -32.75 -54.01
C THR A 369 -56.84 -33.79 -53.46
N SER A 370 -57.30 -33.64 -52.19
CA SER A 370 -58.69 -33.26 -51.87
C SER A 370 -59.09 -33.33 -50.36
N HIS A 371 -60.03 -32.44 -50.01
CA HIS A 371 -60.97 -32.42 -48.87
C HIS A 371 -60.55 -31.94 -47.46
N LEU A 372 -60.98 -30.71 -47.13
CA LEU A 372 -61.36 -30.27 -45.78
C LEU A 372 -62.69 -30.92 -45.36
N PRO A 373 -62.93 -31.15 -44.05
CA PRO A 373 -63.87 -30.26 -43.37
C PRO A 373 -63.56 -29.91 -41.90
N GLN A 374 -63.95 -28.67 -41.57
CA GLN A 374 -64.57 -28.20 -40.32
C GLN A 374 -63.72 -28.07 -39.03
N ARG A 375 -63.49 -26.78 -38.71
CA ARG A 375 -63.01 -26.17 -37.47
C ARG A 375 -63.97 -26.44 -36.30
N ASN A 376 -63.47 -27.00 -35.20
CA ASN A 376 -64.18 -27.03 -33.92
C ASN A 376 -63.93 -25.72 -33.14
N GLU A 377 -65.01 -24.99 -32.91
CA GLU A 377 -65.10 -23.61 -32.39
C GLU A 377 -65.05 -23.51 -30.84
N LYS A 378 -64.23 -24.34 -30.16
CA LYS A 378 -64.12 -24.29 -28.68
C LYS A 378 -62.71 -24.14 -28.12
N SER A 379 -61.72 -24.00 -29.01
CA SER A 379 -60.29 -23.94 -28.62
C SER A 379 -59.73 -22.51 -28.51
N SER A 380 -60.47 -21.48 -28.94
CA SER A 380 -60.00 -20.08 -28.91
C SER A 380 -60.19 -19.43 -27.53
N ASP A 381 -61.22 -19.82 -26.78
CA ASP A 381 -61.55 -19.17 -25.51
C ASP A 381 -60.53 -19.48 -24.42
N ILE A 382 -59.98 -20.70 -24.40
CA ILE A 382 -58.98 -21.10 -23.41
C ILE A 382 -57.68 -20.32 -23.58
N ILE A 383 -57.26 -20.06 -24.83
CA ILE A 383 -56.03 -19.30 -25.11
C ILE A 383 -56.22 -17.83 -24.69
N ILE A 384 -57.39 -17.26 -24.94
CA ILE A 384 -57.72 -15.89 -24.51
C ILE A 384 -57.77 -15.80 -22.98
N ILE A 385 -58.39 -16.76 -22.30
CA ILE A 385 -58.45 -16.79 -20.82
C ILE A 385 -57.04 -16.92 -20.21
N VAL A 386 -56.18 -17.76 -20.77
CA VAL A 386 -54.79 -17.91 -20.31
C VAL A 386 -53.99 -16.62 -20.54
N ALA A 387 -54.15 -15.98 -21.70
CA ALA A 387 -53.51 -14.70 -21.97
C ALA A 387 -53.97 -13.59 -21.00
N VAL A 388 -55.27 -13.51 -20.71
CA VAL A 388 -55.82 -12.55 -19.74
C VAL A 388 -55.30 -12.81 -18.33
N LEU A 389 -55.20 -14.08 -17.91
CA LEU A 389 -54.64 -14.44 -16.60
C LEU A 389 -53.15 -14.07 -16.49
N ILE A 390 -52.36 -14.28 -17.54
CA ILE A 390 -50.94 -13.90 -17.56
C ILE A 390 -50.80 -12.38 -17.42
N VAL A 391 -51.63 -11.61 -18.13
CA VAL A 391 -51.61 -10.14 -18.04
C VAL A 391 -52.01 -9.67 -16.64
N LEU A 392 -53.03 -10.28 -16.04
CA LEU A 392 -53.47 -9.94 -14.67
C LEU A 392 -52.39 -10.24 -13.62
N VAL A 393 -51.69 -11.37 -13.74
CA VAL A 393 -50.57 -11.72 -12.84
C VAL A 393 -49.42 -10.73 -13.00
N PHE A 394 -49.11 -10.34 -14.25
CA PHE A 394 -48.05 -9.37 -14.52
C PHE A 394 -48.37 -7.99 -13.94
N LEU A 395 -49.63 -7.54 -14.06
CA LEU A 395 -50.10 -6.30 -13.43
C LEU A 395 -50.04 -6.36 -11.90
N LEU A 396 -50.39 -7.51 -11.31
CA LEU A 396 -50.31 -7.71 -9.85
C LEU A 396 -48.85 -7.62 -9.35
N LEU A 397 -47.90 -8.20 -10.08
CA LEU A 397 -46.47 -8.12 -9.76
C LEU A 397 -45.94 -6.68 -9.84
N ILE A 398 -46.35 -5.91 -10.85
CA ILE A 398 -45.99 -4.49 -10.97
C ILE A 398 -46.52 -3.69 -9.76
N VAL A 399 -47.76 -3.95 -9.33
CA VAL A 399 -48.34 -3.29 -8.15
C VAL A 399 -47.58 -3.67 -6.87
N ILE A 400 -47.20 -4.94 -6.69
CA ILE A 400 -46.41 -5.39 -5.53
C ILE A 400 -45.03 -4.70 -5.51
N VAL A 401 -44.36 -4.59 -6.66
CA VAL A 401 -43.06 -3.88 -6.76
C VAL A 401 -43.23 -2.39 -6.47
N ALA A 402 -44.27 -1.74 -6.99
CA ALA A 402 -44.57 -0.34 -6.70
C ALA A 402 -44.84 -0.12 -5.20
N ILE A 403 -45.60 -1.02 -4.56
CA ILE A 403 -45.83 -1.01 -3.12
C ILE A 403 -44.51 -1.16 -2.36
N PHE A 404 -43.63 -2.09 -2.77
CA PHE A 404 -42.33 -2.29 -2.13
C PHE A 404 -41.41 -1.06 -2.25
N ILE A 405 -41.45 -0.38 -3.40
CA ILE A 405 -40.70 0.88 -3.62
C ILE A 405 -41.28 1.99 -2.75
N LEU A 406 -42.60 2.10 -2.64
CA LEU A 406 -43.27 3.09 -1.78
C LEU A 406 -43.01 2.83 -0.28
N PHE A 407 -42.92 1.57 0.15
CA PHE A 407 -42.56 1.22 1.54
C PHE A 407 -41.05 1.35 1.85
N ARG A 408 -40.18 1.29 0.83
CA ARG A 408 -38.74 1.58 0.98
C ARG A 408 -38.45 3.09 1.03
N ILE A 409 -39.40 3.93 0.63
CA ILE A 409 -39.30 5.39 0.69
C ILE A 409 -40.25 5.89 1.79
N LYS A 410 -39.91 5.62 3.05
CA LYS A 410 -40.35 6.46 4.17
C LYS A 410 -39.12 7.15 4.78
N PRO A 411 -39.20 8.46 5.07
CA PRO A 411 -38.02 9.28 5.37
C PRO A 411 -37.59 9.08 6.82
N HIS A 412 -36.48 8.36 7.05
CA HIS A 412 -35.71 8.53 8.28
C HIS A 412 -34.83 9.77 8.16
N CYS A 413 -35.43 10.93 8.39
CA CYS A 413 -34.73 12.17 8.74
C CYS A 413 -35.60 12.92 9.76
N LEU A 414 -35.70 12.37 10.98
CA LEU A 414 -35.78 13.20 12.17
C LEU A 414 -34.37 13.15 12.77
N LYS A 415 -33.67 14.26 12.63
CA LYS A 415 -32.34 14.49 13.19
C LYS A 415 -32.59 14.90 14.63
N ASP A 416 -32.30 14.02 15.58
CA ASP A 416 -32.20 14.42 16.97
C ASP A 416 -31.12 15.51 17.07
N MET A 417 -31.53 16.67 17.59
CA MET A 417 -30.63 17.74 17.97
C MET A 417 -29.75 17.21 19.12
N ILE A 418 -28.48 16.96 18.81
CA ILE A 418 -27.44 16.76 19.83
C ILE A 418 -27.18 18.15 20.45
N PRO A 419 -27.45 18.38 21.75
CA PRO A 419 -27.04 19.61 22.42
C PRO A 419 -25.51 19.68 22.52
N PRO A 420 -24.92 20.90 22.54
CA PRO A 420 -23.47 21.06 22.61
C PRO A 420 -22.90 20.44 23.91
N PRO A 421 -21.65 19.95 23.86
CA PRO A 421 -21.01 19.34 25.03
C PRO A 421 -20.88 20.37 26.17
N PRO A 422 -21.06 19.95 27.45
CA PRO A 422 -20.90 20.85 28.58
C PRO A 422 -19.47 21.37 28.66
N THR A 423 -19.35 22.69 28.83
CA THR A 423 -18.11 23.39 29.15
C THR A 423 -17.61 22.98 30.53
N TYR A 424 -16.28 22.97 30.67
CA TYR A 424 -15.45 22.41 31.76
C TYR A 424 -15.64 23.01 33.18
N GLU A 425 -16.76 23.66 33.53
CA GLU A 425 -16.87 24.37 34.82
C GLU A 425 -17.99 23.93 35.78
N ASP A 426 -18.74 22.86 35.51
CA ASP A 426 -19.82 22.43 36.41
C ASP A 426 -19.83 20.93 36.72
N THR A 427 -18.85 20.45 37.51
CA THR A 427 -19.03 19.29 38.41
C THR A 427 -18.00 19.35 39.56
N MET A 428 -18.21 20.26 40.50
CA MET A 428 -17.77 20.08 41.89
C MET A 428 -19.01 20.19 42.78
N LYS A 429 -19.13 19.27 43.75
CA LYS A 429 -20.32 18.89 44.57
C LYS A 429 -21.04 17.73 43.87
N THR A 430 -21.01 16.49 44.34
CA THR A 430 -21.21 15.89 45.68
C THR A 430 -20.78 14.41 45.47
N GLU A 431 -20.25 13.58 46.36
CA GLU A 431 -20.41 13.42 47.80
C GLU A 431 -19.35 12.39 48.29
N LYS A 432 -18.96 12.52 49.55
CA LYS A 432 -18.10 11.59 50.31
C LYS A 432 -18.75 10.20 50.44
N MET A 433 -17.96 9.14 50.30
CA MET A 433 -18.06 8.00 51.22
C MET A 433 -16.72 7.28 51.37
N THR A 434 -16.53 6.77 52.58
CA THR A 434 -15.25 6.52 53.24
C THR A 434 -14.91 5.03 53.23
N ASN A 435 -13.63 4.74 53.00
CA ASN A 435 -12.79 3.68 53.58
C ASN A 435 -12.76 2.21 53.07
N LEU A 436 -11.48 1.78 52.98
CA LEU A 436 -10.86 0.49 53.31
C LEU A 436 -11.10 -0.71 52.38
N TYR A 437 -10.10 -1.03 51.54
CA TYR A 437 -9.21 -2.18 51.75
C TYR A 437 -7.96 -2.06 50.85
N THR A 438 -6.82 -2.35 51.46
CA THR A 438 -5.46 -2.23 50.93
C THR A 438 -5.05 -3.39 50.02
N GLN A 439 -4.10 -3.07 49.13
CA GLN A 439 -3.10 -3.93 48.46
C GLN A 439 -3.57 -4.82 47.31
N MET A 440 -3.21 -4.42 46.10
CA MET A 440 -2.26 -5.16 45.24
C MET A 440 -1.76 -4.23 44.12
N GLU A 441 -0.47 -4.40 43.80
CA GLU A 441 0.33 -3.82 42.70
C GLU A 441 -0.43 -3.91 41.36
N ASP A 442 -0.25 -3.07 40.35
CA ASP A 442 1.02 -2.64 39.75
C ASP A 442 0.74 -1.52 38.72
N THR A 443 1.76 -0.70 38.46
CA THR A 443 2.10 -0.03 37.19
C THR A 443 1.04 0.10 36.07
N ASP A 444 0.61 1.33 35.75
CA ASP A 444 1.08 2.06 34.56
C ASP A 444 0.29 3.36 34.25
N HIS A 445 0.99 4.24 33.55
CA HIS A 445 0.53 5.28 32.64
C HIS A 445 0.39 6.75 33.08
N TYR A 446 1.36 7.53 32.56
CA TYR A 446 1.25 8.87 31.98
C TYR A 446 0.97 10.03 32.93
N SER A 447 2.05 10.65 33.37
CA SER A 447 2.10 12.09 33.60
C SER A 447 3.17 12.72 32.70
N CYS A 448 2.70 13.62 31.85
CA CYS A 448 3.48 14.36 30.88
C CYS A 448 4.41 15.35 31.60
N ILE A 449 5.70 15.06 31.64
CA ILE A 449 6.71 16.11 31.89
C ILE A 449 7.08 16.69 30.53
N LYS A 450 6.55 17.90 30.27
CA LYS A 450 7.21 18.85 29.37
C LYS A 450 8.46 19.31 30.10
N ASP A 451 9.61 18.90 29.59
CA ASP A 451 10.86 19.68 29.49
C ASP A 451 11.85 18.86 28.67
N ASN A 452 11.61 18.78 27.35
CA ASN A 452 12.60 18.24 26.42
C ASN A 452 13.67 19.30 26.16
N ASN A 453 14.59 19.43 27.10
CA ASN A 453 15.94 19.87 26.80
C ASN A 453 16.78 18.60 26.60
N TYR A 454 16.72 18.03 25.39
CA TYR A 454 17.58 16.92 24.98
C TYR A 454 17.90 17.04 23.48
N ASN A 455 18.56 18.13 23.13
CA ASN A 455 19.49 18.15 22.01
C ASN A 455 20.87 17.90 22.60
N GLU A 456 21.41 16.70 22.47
CA GLU A 456 22.86 16.42 22.46
C GLU A 456 23.07 14.94 22.10
N GLY A 457 22.84 14.64 20.82
CA GLY A 457 23.21 13.37 20.16
C GLY A 457 24.42 13.52 19.24
N TYR A 458 25.07 14.68 19.25
CA TYR A 458 26.42 14.86 18.75
C TYR A 458 27.22 15.28 19.98
N GLU A 459 28.10 14.41 20.48
CA GLU A 459 29.26 14.92 21.20
C GLU A 459 29.96 15.86 20.21
N GLU A 460 29.80 17.16 20.43
CA GLU A 460 30.54 18.17 19.71
C GLU A 460 31.99 18.04 20.17
N ILE A 461 32.73 17.12 19.54
CA ILE A 461 34.18 17.14 19.55
C ILE A 461 34.52 18.56 19.11
N SER A 462 35.08 19.37 20.02
CA SER A 462 35.51 20.74 19.76
C SER A 462 36.41 20.72 18.53
N TYR A 463 35.81 21.06 17.39
CA TYR A 463 36.42 20.93 16.10
C TYR A 463 36.77 22.33 15.64
N ASP A 464 38.07 22.61 15.53
CA ASP A 464 38.50 23.88 14.98
C ASP A 464 38.16 23.89 13.49
N LYS A 465 37.02 24.53 13.20
CA LYS A 465 36.52 24.78 11.85
C LYS A 465 37.60 25.42 10.98
N ASN A 466 38.43 26.30 11.55
CA ASN A 466 39.49 26.96 10.81
C ASN A 466 40.61 25.97 10.47
N GLN A 467 41.04 25.12 11.41
CA GLN A 467 42.04 24.09 11.14
C GLN A 467 41.61 23.18 9.98
N THR A 468 40.35 22.76 9.98
CA THR A 468 39.82 21.86 8.96
C THR A 468 39.73 22.49 7.58
N VAL A 469 39.30 23.75 7.55
CA VAL A 469 39.31 24.54 6.32
C VAL A 469 40.73 24.68 5.79
N GLN A 470 41.74 24.88 6.66
CA GLN A 470 43.15 24.90 6.24
C GLN A 470 43.62 23.54 5.72
N GLU A 471 43.28 22.44 6.38
CA GLU A 471 43.60 21.09 5.91
C GLU A 471 42.99 20.80 4.54
N ASN A 472 41.72 21.16 4.34
CA ASN A 472 41.03 21.02 3.07
C ASN A 472 41.70 21.88 1.99
N LYS A 473 42.09 23.12 2.31
CA LYS A 473 42.83 23.99 1.41
C LYS A 473 44.16 23.37 0.98
N LEU A 474 44.94 22.85 1.92
CA LEU A 474 46.21 22.17 1.64
C LEU A 474 46.01 20.93 0.76
N TYR A 475 45.01 20.11 1.09
CA TYR A 475 44.70 18.89 0.33
C TYR A 475 44.26 19.20 -1.11
N LEU A 476 43.36 20.17 -1.29
CA LEU A 476 42.90 20.60 -2.62
C LEU A 476 44.04 21.20 -3.45
N GLN A 477 44.96 21.96 -2.83
CA GLN A 477 46.17 22.46 -3.50
C GLN A 477 47.10 21.33 -3.93
N ASN A 478 47.29 20.31 -3.08
CA ASN A 478 48.12 19.15 -3.41
C ASN A 478 47.50 18.33 -4.54
N ILE A 479 46.18 18.10 -4.55
CA ILE A 479 45.50 17.44 -5.68
C ILE A 479 45.68 18.22 -6.97
N ALA A 480 45.50 19.56 -6.94
CA ALA A 480 45.71 20.38 -8.14
C ALA A 480 47.15 20.21 -8.66
N THR A 481 48.14 20.13 -7.77
CA THR A 481 49.54 19.91 -8.12
C THR A 481 49.78 18.52 -8.71
N VAL A 482 49.16 17.47 -8.15
CA VAL A 482 49.25 16.10 -8.68
C VAL A 482 48.52 15.96 -10.02
N ALA A 483 47.37 16.61 -10.20
CA ALA A 483 46.65 16.64 -11.47
C ALA A 483 47.48 17.32 -12.57
N VAL A 484 48.11 18.46 -12.25
CA VAL A 484 49.05 19.13 -13.16
C VAL A 484 50.26 18.24 -13.46
N SER A 485 50.84 17.57 -12.46
CA SER A 485 51.97 16.65 -12.65
C SER A 485 51.59 15.44 -13.53
N ASN A 486 50.42 14.85 -13.32
CA ASN A 486 49.94 13.72 -14.12
C ASN A 486 49.58 14.14 -15.55
N GLN A 487 49.05 15.36 -15.75
CA GLN A 487 48.80 15.91 -17.08
C GLN A 487 50.13 16.18 -17.83
N VAL A 488 51.13 16.75 -17.14
CA VAL A 488 52.50 16.89 -17.68
C VAL A 488 53.12 15.53 -17.99
N THR A 489 52.86 14.50 -17.18
CA THR A 489 53.36 13.14 -17.43
C THR A 489 52.67 12.49 -18.64
N GLN A 490 51.37 12.71 -18.85
CA GLN A 490 50.66 12.25 -20.04
C GLN A 490 51.08 12.99 -21.31
N GLU A 491 51.28 14.31 -21.23
CA GLU A 491 51.81 15.12 -22.35
C GLU A 491 53.25 14.71 -22.71
N ASN A 492 54.10 14.43 -21.71
CA ASN A 492 55.46 13.94 -21.94
C ASN A 492 55.50 12.51 -22.52
N MET A 493 54.55 11.64 -22.14
CA MET A 493 54.42 10.31 -22.74
C MET A 493 53.92 10.37 -24.19
N LEU A 494 53.11 11.37 -24.54
CA LEU A 494 52.67 11.63 -25.91
C LEU A 494 53.82 12.17 -26.79
N TYR A 495 54.71 13.00 -26.22
CA TYR A 495 55.92 13.48 -26.90
C TYR A 495 56.95 12.36 -27.16
N LEU A 496 57.03 11.35 -26.29
CA LEU A 496 57.92 10.19 -26.48
C LEU A 496 57.41 9.18 -27.53
N GLN A 497 56.15 9.26 -27.95
CA GLN A 497 55.59 8.40 -29.00
C GLN A 497 55.70 8.97 -30.42
N ASN A 498 56.04 10.25 -30.59
CA ASN A 498 56.24 10.90 -31.89
C ASN A 498 57.54 11.73 -31.90
N PRO A 499 58.72 11.11 -32.12
CA PRO A 499 59.95 11.86 -32.33
C PRO A 499 59.87 12.61 -33.65
N ILE A 500 59.92 13.95 -33.59
CA ILE A 500 60.11 14.82 -34.75
C ILE A 500 61.49 14.51 -35.34
N THR A 501 61.54 13.89 -36.50
CA THR A 501 62.75 13.75 -37.30
C THR A 501 63.11 15.10 -37.90
N VAL A 502 64.09 15.80 -37.30
CA VAL A 502 64.77 16.92 -37.94
C VAL A 502 65.77 16.34 -38.96
N PRO A 503 65.70 16.69 -40.26
CA PRO A 503 66.70 16.26 -41.22
C PRO A 503 68.04 16.95 -40.92
N LEU A 504 69.09 16.15 -40.73
CA LEU A 504 70.47 16.62 -40.68
C LEU A 504 70.95 16.86 -42.12
N ASP A 505 71.14 18.12 -42.52
CA ASP A 505 71.82 18.47 -43.76
C ASP A 505 73.29 18.01 -43.73
N SER A 506 73.70 17.41 -44.85
CA SER A 506 75.01 16.79 -45.08
C SER A 506 76.09 17.85 -45.37
N PRO A 507 77.37 17.64 -44.98
CA PRO A 507 78.42 18.62 -45.19
C PRO A 507 79.03 18.54 -46.60
N GLU A 508 79.05 19.65 -47.33
CA GLU A 508 79.84 19.79 -48.56
C GLU A 508 81.35 19.86 -48.25
N LYS A 509 82.12 19.03 -48.98
CA LYS A 509 83.59 19.04 -49.01
C LYS A 509 84.11 20.24 -49.82
N PRO A 510 85.26 20.84 -49.45
CA PRO A 510 85.91 21.86 -50.26
C PRO A 510 86.65 21.22 -51.45
N LYS A 511 86.55 21.85 -52.63
CA LYS A 511 87.45 21.61 -53.77
C LYS A 511 88.58 22.64 -53.74
N ILE A 512 89.80 22.11 -53.72
CA ILE A 512 91.16 22.62 -54.06
C ILE A 512 91.34 24.13 -54.05
#